data_AF-A0A6G9Z9Q8-F1
#
_entry.id   AF-A0A6G9Z9Q8-F1
#
_cell.length_a   1.000
_cell.length_b   1.000
_cell.length_c   1.000
_cell.angle_alpha   90.00
_cell.angle_beta   90.00
_cell.angle_gamma   90.00
#
_symmetry.space_group_name_H-M   'P 1'
#
loop_
_entity.id
_entity.type
_entity.pdbx_description
1 polymer ?
#
loop_
_entity_poly.entity_id
_entity_poly.type
_entity_poly.pdbx_seq_one_letter_code
_entity_poly.pdbx_strand_id
1 'polypeptide(L)'
;MWFHRTEIRPDIPLFPVPRPISLAELNYARLAPWTYCGPISAAASMQLDVCSPNFLIQEGIEDWSGFPSEILRDPIEWRDGFVIPSTRPGLGYEIDERAAVEHPPHELSSKLLELGLRQFDEMGPAIAKYV
;
A
#
# COMPACT_ATOMS: atom_id res chain seq x y z
N MET A 1 4.70 19.53 3.34
CA MET A 1 6.00 19.79 2.69
C MET A 1 5.92 19.11 1.33
N TRP A 2 5.74 19.87 0.25
CA TRP A 2 5.38 19.36 -1.09
C TRP A 2 6.63 19.38 -1.99
N PHE A 3 7.02 18.24 -2.59
CA PHE A 3 8.32 18.01 -3.24
C PHE A 3 8.29 17.91 -4.79
N HIS A 4 9.49 17.89 -5.40
CA HIS A 4 9.86 18.27 -6.77
C HIS A 4 9.72 17.18 -7.86
N ARG A 5 9.86 17.60 -9.12
CA ARG A 5 9.63 16.90 -10.42
C ARG A 5 10.37 15.57 -10.68
N THR A 6 11.13 15.03 -9.73
CA THR A 6 12.07 13.90 -9.91
C THR A 6 11.67 12.63 -9.14
N GLU A 7 10.46 12.60 -8.58
CA GLU A 7 9.94 11.48 -7.78
C GLU A 7 8.66 10.93 -8.40
N ILE A 8 8.53 9.59 -8.46
CA ILE A 8 7.27 8.91 -8.80
C ILE A 8 6.78 8.17 -7.55
N ARG A 9 5.52 8.42 -7.18
CA ARG A 9 4.81 7.76 -6.07
C ARG A 9 3.68 6.89 -6.62
N PRO A 10 3.94 5.64 -7.01
CA PRO A 10 2.88 4.78 -7.54
C PRO A 10 2.00 4.23 -6.42
N ASP A 11 0.69 4.26 -6.64
CA ASP A 11 -0.26 3.46 -5.88
C ASP A 11 -0.26 2.04 -6.45
N ILE A 12 0.23 1.10 -5.66
CA ILE A 12 0.48 -0.28 -6.08
C ILE A 12 -0.77 -1.07 -6.49
N PRO A 13 -1.98 -0.90 -5.90
CA PRO A 13 -3.13 -1.71 -6.31
C PRO A 13 -3.74 -1.32 -7.66
N LEU A 14 -3.32 -0.22 -8.32
CA LEU A 14 -4.05 0.35 -9.46
C LEU A 14 -3.38 0.22 -10.84
N PHE A 15 -2.13 -0.26 -10.94
CA PHE A 15 -1.42 -0.36 -12.22
C PHE A 15 -0.61 -1.65 -12.38
N PRO A 16 -0.38 -2.16 -13.62
CA PRO A 16 0.66 -3.14 -13.87
C PRO A 16 2.03 -2.51 -13.60
N VAL A 17 2.51 -2.75 -12.38
CA VAL A 17 3.62 -2.07 -11.69
C VAL A 17 4.97 -2.03 -12.42
N PRO A 18 5.38 -2.98 -13.28
CA PRO A 18 6.69 -2.90 -13.92
C PRO A 18 6.85 -1.64 -14.80
N ARG A 19 5.74 -1.14 -15.39
CA ARG A 19 5.82 -0.06 -16.38
C ARG A 19 6.17 1.30 -15.76
N PRO A 20 5.54 1.75 -14.66
CA PRO A 20 5.94 3.00 -14.00
C PRO A 20 7.39 3.00 -13.48
N ILE A 21 7.89 1.86 -12.97
CA ILE A 21 9.25 1.77 -12.39
C ILE A 21 10.31 1.96 -13.48
N SER A 22 10.23 1.19 -14.58
CA SER A 22 11.18 1.35 -15.69
C SER A 22 11.09 2.72 -16.36
N LEU A 23 9.90 3.34 -16.39
CA LEU A 23 9.76 4.70 -16.90
C LEU A 23 10.44 5.72 -15.97
N ALA A 24 10.34 5.54 -14.66
CA ALA A 24 11.05 6.37 -13.68
C ALA A 24 12.57 6.26 -13.88
N GLU A 25 13.08 5.03 -14.03
CA GLU A 25 14.51 4.78 -14.29
C GLU A 25 15.02 5.51 -15.54
N LEU A 26 14.30 5.40 -16.66
CA LEU A 26 14.67 6.06 -17.92
C LEU A 26 14.71 7.59 -17.81
N ASN A 27 13.93 8.17 -16.90
CA ASN A 27 13.86 9.61 -16.68
C ASN A 27 14.72 10.08 -15.50
N TYR A 28 15.62 9.24 -14.98
CA TYR A 28 16.45 9.52 -13.81
C TYR A 28 15.63 9.90 -12.57
N ALA A 29 14.36 9.46 -12.53
CA ALA A 29 13.46 9.66 -11.41
C ALA A 29 13.59 8.50 -10.42
N ARG A 30 13.36 8.83 -9.15
CA ARG A 30 13.41 7.87 -8.05
C ARG A 30 12.01 7.39 -7.65
N LEU A 31 11.95 6.18 -7.12
CA LEU A 31 10.73 5.57 -6.60
C LEU A 31 10.56 5.91 -5.13
N ALA A 32 9.40 6.43 -4.77
CA ALA A 32 8.98 6.58 -3.37
C ALA A 32 7.53 6.13 -3.23
N PRO A 33 7.25 4.83 -3.04
CA PRO A 33 5.87 4.35 -3.04
C PRO A 33 5.06 4.98 -1.92
N TRP A 34 3.84 5.36 -2.27
CA TRP A 34 2.86 5.85 -1.32
C TRP A 34 2.23 4.66 -0.59
N THR A 35 2.06 4.78 0.73
CA THR A 35 1.53 3.70 1.55
C THR A 35 0.72 4.26 2.71
N TYR A 36 -0.54 4.61 2.41
CA TYR A 36 -1.58 4.90 3.39
C TYR A 36 -2.73 3.91 3.20
N CYS A 37 -2.41 2.64 3.40
CA CYS A 37 -3.28 1.49 3.19
C CYS A 37 -2.94 0.37 4.17
N GLY A 38 -3.72 -0.72 4.13
CA GLY A 38 -3.51 -1.86 5.04
C GLY A 38 -2.14 -2.54 4.86
N PRO A 39 -1.68 -3.30 5.87
CA PRO A 39 -0.32 -3.84 5.92
C PRO A 39 0.04 -4.79 4.76
N ILE A 40 -0.95 -5.43 4.12
CA ILE A 40 -0.71 -6.28 2.95
C ILE A 40 -0.32 -5.46 1.71
N SER A 41 -0.93 -4.30 1.51
CA SER A 41 -0.54 -3.41 0.42
C SER A 41 0.84 -2.82 0.68
N ALA A 42 1.16 -2.51 1.94
CA ALA A 42 2.50 -2.10 2.34
C ALA A 42 3.56 -3.18 2.08
N ALA A 43 3.24 -4.44 2.41
CA ALA A 43 4.11 -5.58 2.11
C ALA A 43 4.37 -5.70 0.59
N ALA A 44 3.36 -5.47 -0.25
CA ALA A 44 3.54 -5.44 -1.70
C ALA A 44 4.45 -4.29 -2.15
N SER A 45 4.37 -3.12 -1.52
CA SER A 45 5.32 -2.00 -1.74
C SER A 45 6.74 -2.41 -1.43
N MET A 46 6.96 -3.02 -0.26
CA MET A 46 8.28 -3.42 0.19
C MET A 46 8.92 -4.45 -0.75
N GLN A 47 8.13 -5.37 -1.30
CA GLN A 47 8.62 -6.33 -2.30
C GLN A 47 9.06 -5.64 -3.60
N LEU A 48 8.43 -4.52 -3.97
CA LEU A 48 8.84 -3.71 -5.11
C LEU A 48 10.08 -2.88 -4.81
N ASP A 49 10.20 -2.35 -3.59
CA ASP A 49 11.35 -1.56 -3.16
C ASP A 49 12.64 -2.37 -3.27
N VAL A 50 12.63 -3.61 -2.76
CA VAL A 50 13.81 -4.49 -2.78
C VAL A 50 14.23 -4.91 -4.18
N CYS A 51 13.31 -4.90 -5.16
CA CYS A 51 13.61 -5.26 -6.53
C CYS A 51 13.84 -4.05 -7.45
N SER A 52 13.71 -2.82 -6.95
CA SER A 52 13.82 -1.59 -7.75
C SER A 52 15.18 -0.90 -7.54
N PRO A 53 16.05 -0.84 -8.56
CA PRO A 53 17.38 -0.22 -8.41
C PRO A 53 17.32 1.32 -8.26
N ASN A 54 16.19 1.95 -8.58
CA ASN A 54 15.97 3.39 -8.40
C ASN A 54 15.12 3.74 -7.17
N PHE A 55 15.00 2.83 -6.20
CA PHE A 55 14.36 3.09 -4.91
C PHE A 55 15.02 4.27 -4.17
N LEU A 56 14.19 5.11 -3.52
CA LEU A 56 14.62 6.22 -2.68
C LEU A 56 14.22 6.03 -1.22
N ILE A 57 12.92 5.89 -0.97
CA ILE A 57 12.37 5.76 0.39
C ILE A 57 10.99 5.13 0.33
N GLN A 58 10.66 4.32 1.33
CA GLN A 58 9.34 3.71 1.48
C GLN A 58 8.55 4.53 2.51
N GLU A 59 7.34 4.95 2.14
CA GLU A 59 6.44 5.55 3.12
C GLU A 59 5.98 4.49 4.14
N GLY A 60 6.01 4.85 5.42
CA GLY A 60 5.61 3.97 6.50
C GLY A 60 4.65 4.66 7.45
N ILE A 61 3.77 3.87 8.05
CA ILE A 61 2.90 4.32 9.14
C ILE A 61 3.67 4.10 10.43
N GLU A 62 4.30 5.16 10.92
CA GLU A 62 5.19 5.14 12.08
C GLU A 62 6.28 4.06 11.95
N ASP A 63 6.33 3.11 12.89
CA ASP A 63 7.25 1.96 12.94
C ASP A 63 6.52 0.63 12.67
N TRP A 64 5.34 0.68 12.05
CA TRP A 64 4.46 -0.47 11.79
C TRP A 64 3.91 -1.16 13.06
N SER A 65 3.99 -0.49 14.22
CA SER A 65 3.38 -0.95 15.45
C SER A 65 1.86 -0.68 15.51
N GLY A 66 1.19 -1.22 16.52
CA GLY A 66 -0.26 -1.06 16.73
C GLY A 66 -1.07 -1.97 15.81
N PHE A 67 -2.15 -1.45 15.24
CA PHE A 67 -3.10 -2.24 14.44
C PHE A 67 -2.44 -3.02 13.27
N PRO A 68 -1.50 -2.46 12.49
CA PRO A 68 -0.78 -3.21 11.47
C PRO A 68 -0.03 -4.44 12.01
N SER A 69 0.50 -4.38 13.24
CA SER A 69 1.16 -5.52 13.89
C SER A 69 0.18 -6.54 14.47
N GLU A 70 -1.01 -6.12 14.86
CA GLU A 70 -2.04 -6.98 15.48
C GLU A 70 -2.82 -7.80 14.44
N ILE A 71 -3.02 -7.25 13.23
CA ILE A 71 -3.76 -7.91 12.15
C ILE A 71 -2.89 -8.87 11.32
N LEU A 72 -1.57 -8.85 11.49
CA LEU A 72 -0.65 -9.77 10.83
C LEU A 72 -0.23 -10.88 11.80
N ARG A 73 -0.10 -12.11 11.29
CA ARG A 73 0.45 -13.23 12.09
C ARG A 73 1.90 -12.99 12.51
N ASP A 74 2.68 -12.43 11.58
CA ASP A 74 4.06 -12.00 11.80
C ASP A 74 4.12 -10.50 11.46
N PRO A 75 4.50 -9.63 12.40
CA PRO A 75 4.56 -8.20 12.16
C PRO A 75 5.69 -7.83 11.19
N ILE A 76 5.57 -6.67 10.56
CA ILE A 76 6.63 -6.08 9.74
C ILE A 76 7.78 -5.69 10.68
N GLU A 77 8.99 -6.16 10.40
CA GLU A 77 10.15 -5.83 11.21
C GLU A 77 10.66 -4.43 10.86
N TRP A 78 10.77 -3.58 11.88
CA TRP A 78 11.33 -2.25 11.77
C TRP A 78 12.56 -2.13 12.69
N ARG A 79 13.66 -1.61 12.16
CA ARG A 79 14.92 -1.45 12.90
C ARG A 79 15.67 -0.20 12.44
N ASP A 80 15.94 0.70 13.38
CA ASP A 80 16.79 1.89 13.19
C ASP A 80 16.39 2.77 11.98
N GLY A 81 15.09 2.94 11.73
CA GLY A 81 14.59 3.71 10.58
C GLY A 81 14.41 2.91 9.30
N PHE A 82 14.72 1.62 9.31
CA PHE A 82 14.58 0.74 8.16
C PHE A 82 13.49 -0.31 8.38
N VAL A 83 12.71 -0.56 7.34
CA VAL A 83 11.88 -1.76 7.27
C VAL A 83 12.76 -2.92 6.81
N ILE A 84 12.70 -4.04 7.51
CA ILE A 84 13.40 -5.26 7.15
C ILE A 84 12.44 -6.15 6.33
N PRO A 85 12.71 -6.35 5.03
CA PRO A 85 11.84 -7.14 4.17
C PRO A 85 11.77 -8.60 4.60
N SER A 86 10.58 -9.19 4.51
CA SER A 86 10.39 -10.62 4.77
C SER A 86 11.12 -11.47 3.73
N THR A 87 11.76 -12.54 4.18
CA THR A 87 12.44 -13.54 3.33
C THR A 87 11.54 -14.73 2.98
N ARG A 88 10.30 -14.75 3.50
CA ARG A 88 9.32 -15.79 3.22
C ARG A 88 8.81 -15.68 1.77
N PRO A 89 8.44 -16.79 1.13
CA PRO A 89 7.88 -16.76 -0.23
C PRO A 89 6.61 -15.89 -0.35
N GLY A 90 6.39 -15.34 -1.55
CA GLY A 90 5.22 -14.49 -1.84
C GLY A 90 5.40 -13.07 -1.27
N LEU A 91 4.32 -12.51 -0.71
CA LEU A 91 4.41 -11.22 0.00
C LEU A 91 5.12 -11.35 1.35
N GLY A 92 5.21 -12.58 1.86
CA GLY A 92 5.90 -12.89 3.11
C GLY A 92 5.13 -12.48 4.37
N TYR A 93 3.83 -12.19 4.28
CA TYR A 93 2.96 -11.86 5.41
C TYR A 93 1.59 -12.52 5.25
N GLU A 94 0.96 -12.85 6.38
CA GLU A 94 -0.36 -13.46 6.44
C GLU A 94 -1.24 -12.69 7.43
N ILE A 95 -2.52 -12.53 7.08
CA ILE A 95 -3.51 -11.89 7.94
C ILE A 95 -3.90 -12.87 9.07
N ASP A 96 -3.98 -12.38 10.30
CA ASP A 96 -4.67 -13.08 11.37
C ASP A 96 -6.19 -12.84 11.22
N GLU A 97 -6.88 -13.83 10.66
CA GLU A 97 -8.34 -13.79 10.48
C GLU A 97 -9.09 -13.63 11.80
N ARG A 98 -8.53 -14.07 12.94
CA ARG A 98 -9.18 -13.91 14.25
C ARG A 98 -9.17 -12.44 14.66
N ALA A 99 -8.01 -11.79 14.56
CA ALA A 99 -7.90 -10.36 14.79
C ALA A 99 -8.78 -9.58 13.79
N ALA A 100 -8.80 -9.96 12.52
CA ALA A 100 -9.63 -9.31 11.51
C ALA A 100 -11.13 -9.34 11.84
N VAL A 101 -11.63 -10.41 12.47
CA VAL A 101 -13.05 -10.52 12.89
C VAL A 101 -13.38 -9.56 14.03
N GLU A 102 -12.43 -9.26 14.91
CA GLU A 102 -12.61 -8.28 16.00
C GLU A 102 -12.69 -6.84 15.48
N HIS A 103 -12.22 -6.60 14.26
CA HIS A 103 -12.18 -5.28 13.60
C HIS A 103 -13.02 -5.28 12.32
N PRO A 104 -14.37 -5.34 12.42
CA PRO A 104 -15.24 -5.33 11.24
C PRO A 104 -15.05 -4.03 10.45
N PRO A 105 -15.24 -4.08 9.11
CA PRO A 105 -15.11 -2.91 8.26
C PRO A 105 -16.07 -1.81 8.71
N HIS A 106 -15.57 -0.58 8.72
CA HIS A 106 -16.37 0.58 9.03
C HIS A 106 -17.55 0.68 8.05
N GLU A 107 -18.74 1.07 8.53
CA GLU A 107 -19.98 1.05 7.75
C GLU A 107 -19.86 1.81 6.42
N LEU A 108 -19.17 2.96 6.44
CA LEU A 108 -18.92 3.75 5.23
C LEU A 108 -18.03 2.99 4.23
N SER A 109 -17.00 2.30 4.72
CA SER A 109 -16.09 1.51 3.88
C SER A 109 -16.82 0.35 3.22
N SER A 110 -17.73 -0.32 3.94
CA SER A 110 -18.58 -1.37 3.36
C SER A 110 -19.48 -0.81 2.26
N LYS A 111 -20.12 0.33 2.50
CA LYS A 111 -20.95 1.00 1.48
C LYS A 111 -20.13 1.44 0.27
N LEU A 112 -18.94 1.99 0.49
CA LEU A 112 -18.04 2.39 -0.60
C LEU A 112 -17.53 1.19 -1.40
N LEU A 113 -17.25 0.06 -0.75
CA LEU A 113 -16.87 -1.18 -1.43
C LEU A 113 -18.03 -1.71 -2.27
N GLU A 114 -19.25 -1.75 -1.71
CA GLU A 114 -20.46 -2.12 -2.45
C GLU A 114 -20.72 -1.21 -3.65
N LEU A 115 -20.40 0.09 -3.52
CA LEU A 115 -20.50 1.05 -4.63
C LEU A 115 -19.37 0.87 -5.64
N GLY A 116 -18.14 0.61 -5.19
CA GLY A 116 -16.96 0.42 -6.03
C GLY A 116 -16.95 -0.87 -6.85
N LEU A 117 -17.74 -1.87 -6.43
CA LEU A 117 -17.99 -3.09 -7.19
C LEU A 117 -19.02 -2.90 -8.32
N ARG A 118 -19.71 -1.76 -8.37
CA ARG A 118 -20.66 -1.44 -9.44
C ARG A 118 -19.91 -0.92 -10.67
N GLN A 119 -20.54 -1.05 -11.83
CA GLN A 119 -19.99 -0.45 -13.04
C GLN A 119 -19.87 1.06 -12.89
N PHE A 120 -18.82 1.62 -13.52
CA PHE A 120 -18.42 3.02 -13.39
C PHE A 120 -19.57 4.00 -13.71
N ASP A 121 -20.45 3.63 -14.65
CA ASP A 121 -21.62 4.42 -15.05
C ASP A 121 -22.68 4.55 -13.93
N GLU A 122 -22.74 3.58 -13.02
CA GLU A 122 -23.64 3.60 -11.86
C GLU A 122 -23.04 4.35 -10.64
N MET A 123 -21.71 4.50 -10.60
CA MET A 123 -20.99 5.08 -9.47
C MET A 123 -21.07 6.61 -9.41
N GLY A 124 -21.00 7.27 -10.58
CA GLY A 124 -20.94 8.74 -10.67
C GLY A 124 -22.05 9.46 -9.88
N PRO A 125 -23.34 9.11 -10.08
CA PRO A 125 -24.45 9.70 -9.33
C PRO A 125 -24.50 9.31 -7.84
N ALA A 126 -23.92 8.16 -7.46
CA ALA A 126 -23.96 7.64 -6.10
C ALA A 126 -22.90 8.28 -5.20
N ILE A 127 -21.68 8.49 -5.70
CA ILE A 127 -20.59 9.14 -4.97
C ILE A 127 -20.91 10.62 -4.71
N ALA A 128 -21.53 11.32 -5.67
CA ALA A 128 -21.92 12.73 -5.53
C ALA A 128 -22.88 13.04 -4.37
N LYS A 129 -23.47 12.01 -3.73
CA LYS A 129 -24.30 12.18 -2.53
C LYS A 129 -23.50 12.21 -1.22
N TYR A 130 -22.23 11.79 -1.27
CA TYR A 130 -21.36 11.65 -0.11
C TYR A 130 -20.16 12.62 -0.12
N VAL A 131 -20.09 13.51 -1.13
CA VAL A 131 -19.13 14.62 -1.25
C VAL A 131 -19.88 15.93 -1.26
#